data_AF-A0A914CWA5-F1
#
_entry.id   AF-A0A914CWA5-F1
#
_cell.length_a   1.000
_cell.length_b   1.000
_cell.length_c   1.000
_cell.angle_alpha   90.00
_cell.angle_beta   90.00
_cell.angle_gamma   90.00
#
_symmetry.space_group_name_H-M   'P 1'
#
loop_
_entity.id
_entity.type
_entity.pdbx_description
1 polymer ?
#
loop_
_entity_poly.entity_id
_entity_poly.type
_entity_poly.pdbx_seq_one_letter_code
_entity_poly.pdbx_strand_id
1 'polypeptide(L)'
;MNDTYIPHLPIWTNFSNVYLNSHNKTMAAWPYVFRNISDEYDWYYKGEDDGYLIVENLKAFLRNYDPNKPHYFGAWVKPYLDKGYNSGGGYVFSRATLKLLVEAMEKNEHFCPNADYEDIGIGM
;
A
#
# COMPACT_ATOMS: atom_id res chain seq x y z
N MET A 1 -14.14 -4.60 20.82
CA MET A 1 -12.81 -4.49 20.23
C MET A 1 -12.40 -3.03 20.37
N ASN A 2 -11.59 -2.70 21.37
CA ASN A 2 -11.11 -1.35 21.61
C ASN A 2 -9.59 -1.41 21.43
N ASP A 3 -9.17 -1.60 20.18
CA ASP A 3 -7.76 -1.59 19.82
C ASP A 3 -7.39 -0.14 19.50
N THR A 4 -6.68 0.50 20.43
CA THR A 4 -6.22 1.90 20.28
C THR A 4 -5.02 2.03 19.35
N TYR A 5 -4.42 0.93 18.87
CA TYR A 5 -3.27 0.96 17.96
C TYR A 5 -3.67 1.13 16.50
N ILE A 6 -4.90 0.75 16.13
CA ILE A 6 -5.39 0.87 14.76
C ILE A 6 -6.17 2.18 14.64
N PRO A 7 -5.64 3.20 13.94
CA PRO A 7 -6.41 4.41 13.69
C PRO A 7 -7.67 4.04 12.88
N HIS A 8 -8.82 4.10 13.54
CA HIS A 8 -10.16 3.89 12.97
C HIS A 8 -10.76 5.20 12.41
N LEU A 9 -10.09 6.32 12.68
CA LEU A 9 -10.36 7.63 12.12
C LEU A 9 -9.24 7.96 11.12
N PRO A 10 -9.53 8.66 10.01
CA PRO A 10 -8.48 9.13 9.14
C PRO A 10 -7.49 9.93 9.98
N ILE A 11 -6.21 9.57 9.90
CA ILE A 11 -5.06 10.22 10.58
C ILE A 11 -4.97 11.71 10.17
N TRP A 12 -5.82 12.15 9.24
CA TRP A 12 -5.76 13.36 8.44
C TRP A 12 -7.08 14.14 8.51
N THR A 13 -7.59 14.43 9.71
CA THR A 13 -8.82 15.25 9.88
C THR A 13 -8.61 16.74 9.57
N ASN A 14 -7.36 17.20 9.39
CA ASN A 14 -7.02 18.62 9.26
C ASN A 14 -6.39 19.01 7.91
N PHE A 15 -6.35 18.11 6.93
CA PHE A 15 -5.97 18.44 5.56
C PHE A 15 -7.20 18.43 4.66
N SER A 16 -7.76 19.61 4.42
CA SER A 16 -8.87 19.81 3.47
C SER A 16 -8.58 19.31 2.04
N ASN A 17 -7.31 19.03 1.71
CA ASN A 17 -6.85 18.63 0.38
C ASN A 17 -6.51 17.14 0.20
N VAL A 18 -6.54 16.28 1.24
CA VAL A 18 -6.26 14.83 1.08
C VAL A 18 -7.43 14.09 0.40
N TYR A 19 -8.54 14.77 0.14
CA TYR A 19 -9.64 14.26 -0.69
C TYR A 19 -9.38 14.32 -2.21
N LEU A 20 -8.24 14.84 -2.67
CA LEU A 20 -8.04 15.13 -4.10
C LEU A 20 -7.97 13.89 -5.00
N ASN A 21 -7.50 12.73 -4.53
CA ASN A 21 -7.66 11.43 -5.21
C ASN A 21 -7.18 10.27 -4.30
N SER A 22 -7.47 9.03 -4.69
CA SER A 22 -7.04 7.82 -3.97
C SER A 22 -5.52 7.68 -3.90
N HIS A 23 -4.80 8.15 -4.92
CA HIS A 23 -3.34 8.09 -4.96
C HIS A 23 -2.71 8.85 -3.80
N ASN A 24 -3.10 10.12 -3.59
CA ASN A 24 -2.56 10.94 -2.51
C ASN A 24 -2.86 10.36 -1.12
N LYS A 25 -4.04 9.75 -0.94
CA LYS A 25 -4.39 9.05 0.31
C LYS A 25 -3.43 7.88 0.57
N THR A 26 -3.23 7.04 -0.44
CA THR A 26 -2.30 5.90 -0.37
C THR A 26 -0.88 6.39 -0.08
N MET A 27 -0.39 7.40 -0.81
CA MET A 27 0.96 7.92 -0.64
C MET A 27 1.18 8.61 0.72
N ALA A 28 0.14 9.19 1.32
CA ALA A 28 0.23 9.69 2.70
C ALA A 28 0.21 8.55 3.74
N ALA A 29 -0.50 7.45 3.46
CA ALA A 29 -0.65 6.34 4.40
C ALA A 29 0.63 5.51 4.56
N TRP A 30 1.34 5.21 3.47
CA TRP A 30 2.50 4.29 3.53
C TRP A 30 3.62 4.74 4.46
N PRO A 31 4.10 6.00 4.44
CA PRO A 31 5.12 6.45 5.39
C PRO A 31 4.63 6.40 6.84
N TYR A 32 3.34 6.68 7.08
CA TYR A 32 2.77 6.58 8.42
C TYR A 32 2.77 5.14 8.92
N VAL A 33 2.28 4.20 8.09
CA VAL A 33 2.27 2.77 8.39
C VAL A 33 3.69 2.29 8.68
N PHE A 34 4.64 2.65 7.80
CA PHE A 34 6.02 2.21 7.93
C PHE A 34 6.69 2.70 9.21
N ARG A 35 6.49 3.97 9.58
CA ARG A 35 7.18 4.55 10.75
C ARG A 35 6.55 4.18 12.09
N ASN A 36 5.24 3.90 12.13
CA ASN A 36 4.53 3.77 13.40
C ASN A 36 4.08 2.34 13.72
N ILE A 37 3.94 1.47 12.72
CA ILE A 37 3.41 0.11 12.95
C ILE A 37 4.27 -1.00 12.35
N SER A 38 5.18 -0.72 11.40
CA SER A 38 5.84 -1.81 10.65
C SER A 38 6.70 -2.78 11.47
N ASP A 39 7.17 -2.38 12.65
CA ASP A 39 7.97 -3.26 13.51
C ASP A 39 7.20 -4.51 13.98
N GLU A 40 5.86 -4.45 13.96
CA GLU A 40 4.98 -5.54 14.41
C GLU A 40 4.38 -6.38 13.26
N TYR A 41 4.60 -6.00 11.99
CA TYR A 41 3.93 -6.62 10.83
C TYR A 41 4.90 -7.07 9.73
N ASP A 42 4.61 -8.24 9.15
CA ASP A 42 5.36 -8.82 8.03
C ASP A 42 4.78 -8.43 6.65
N TRP A 43 3.47 -8.19 6.59
CA TRP A 43 2.69 -8.04 5.35
C TRP A 43 1.65 -6.93 5.48
N TYR A 44 1.42 -6.21 4.38
CA TYR A 44 0.52 -5.06 4.31
C TYR A 44 -0.43 -5.24 3.15
N TYR A 45 -1.73 -5.12 3.39
CA TYR A 45 -2.76 -5.21 2.36
C TYR A 45 -3.45 -3.86 2.21
N LYS A 46 -3.48 -3.33 0.98
CA LYS A 46 -4.41 -2.26 0.59
C LYS A 46 -5.59 -2.91 -0.11
N GLY A 47 -6.79 -2.51 0.28
CA GLY A 47 -8.02 -2.88 -0.40
C GLY A 47 -8.93 -1.67 -0.63
N GLU A 48 -10.01 -1.90 -1.37
CA GLU A 48 -11.11 -0.95 -1.55
C GLU A 48 -12.28 -1.27 -0.62
N ASP A 49 -13.19 -0.32 -0.42
CA ASP A 49 -14.32 -0.41 0.52
C ASP A 49 -15.50 -1.26 -0.02
N ASP A 50 -15.47 -1.62 -1.29
CA ASP A 50 -16.43 -2.52 -1.96
C ASP A 50 -15.89 -3.94 -2.18
N GLY A 51 -14.68 -4.25 -1.66
CA GLY A 51 -14.03 -5.55 -1.76
C GLY A 51 -14.28 -6.48 -0.55
N TYR A 52 -14.08 -7.78 -0.77
CA TYR A 52 -14.05 -8.78 0.31
C TYR A 52 -12.75 -9.56 0.31
N LEU A 53 -12.13 -9.70 1.49
CA LEU A 53 -10.87 -10.42 1.70
C LEU A 53 -11.09 -11.67 2.57
N ILE A 54 -10.76 -12.84 2.02
CA ILE A 54 -10.64 -14.08 2.81
C ILE A 54 -9.22 -14.14 3.39
N VAL A 55 -9.08 -13.73 4.65
CA VAL A 55 -7.78 -13.61 5.33
C VAL A 55 -7.05 -14.95 5.45
N GLU A 56 -7.79 -16.05 5.62
CA GLU A 56 -7.24 -17.41 5.71
C GLU A 56 -6.53 -17.80 4.41
N ASN A 57 -7.13 -17.49 3.26
CA ASN A 57 -6.54 -17.76 1.95
C ASN A 57 -5.30 -16.90 1.73
N LEU A 58 -5.36 -15.61 2.11
CA LEU A 58 -4.22 -14.73 2.02
C LEU A 58 -3.05 -15.23 2.89
N LYS A 59 -3.29 -15.60 4.15
CA LYS A 59 -2.25 -16.17 5.03
C LYS A 59 -1.67 -17.47 4.48
N ALA A 60 -2.52 -18.35 3.95
CA ALA A 60 -2.09 -19.61 3.35
C ALA A 60 -1.22 -19.41 2.10
N PHE A 61 -1.46 -18.34 1.34
CA PHE A 61 -0.62 -17.94 0.21
C PHE A 61 0.71 -17.33 0.68
N LEU A 62 0.66 -16.33 1.58
CA LEU A 62 1.82 -15.57 2.02
C LEU A 62 2.85 -16.37 2.82
N ARG A 63 2.42 -17.46 3.50
CA ARG A 63 3.35 -18.32 4.27
C ARG A 63 4.47 -18.96 3.43
N ASN A 64 4.33 -18.95 2.11
CA ASN A 64 5.32 -19.54 1.19
C ASN A 64 6.39 -18.53 0.73
N TYR A 65 6.34 -17.29 1.22
CA TYR A 65 7.23 -16.20 0.82
C TYR A 65 7.94 -15.61 2.03
N ASP A 66 9.15 -15.09 1.82
CA ASP A 66 9.95 -14.44 2.85
C ASP A 66 9.58 -12.95 2.90
N PRO A 67 9.00 -12.43 4.00
CA PRO A 67 8.59 -11.03 4.09
C PRO A 67 9.78 -10.05 4.06
N ASN A 68 11.01 -10.54 4.28
CA ASN A 68 12.23 -9.73 4.17
C ASN A 68 12.75 -9.65 2.74
N LYS A 69 12.11 -10.32 1.78
CA LYS A 69 12.34 -10.15 0.34
C LYS A 69 11.26 -9.27 -0.29
N PRO A 70 11.59 -8.44 -1.29
CA PRO A 70 10.60 -7.61 -1.95
C PRO A 70 9.55 -8.46 -2.68
N HIS A 71 8.31 -8.33 -2.25
CA HIS A 71 7.13 -8.92 -2.87
C HIS A 71 6.02 -7.88 -3.03
N TYR A 72 5.45 -7.81 -4.24
CA TYR A 72 4.30 -6.98 -4.57
C TYR A 72 3.27 -7.85 -5.31
N PHE A 73 2.25 -8.28 -4.60
CA PHE A 73 1.23 -9.21 -5.11
C PHE A 73 -0.10 -8.51 -5.32
N GLY A 74 -0.87 -8.99 -6.29
CA GLY A 74 -2.19 -8.50 -6.61
C GLY A 74 -2.61 -8.99 -7.99
N ALA A 75 -3.63 -8.38 -8.57
CA ALA A 75 -4.00 -8.64 -9.96
C ALA A 75 -3.10 -7.84 -10.89
N TRP A 76 -2.04 -8.50 -11.38
CA TRP A 76 -1.08 -7.88 -12.28
C TRP A 76 -1.69 -7.64 -13.66
N VAL A 77 -1.59 -6.40 -14.14
CA VAL A 77 -2.07 -5.96 -15.45
C VAL A 77 -1.01 -5.08 -16.13
N LYS A 78 -1.05 -5.00 -17.47
CA LYS A 78 -0.11 -4.20 -18.27
C LYS A 78 -0.77 -3.33 -19.37
N PRO A 79 -1.88 -2.62 -19.11
CA PRO A 79 -2.49 -1.75 -20.13
C PRO A 79 -1.74 -0.42 -20.32
N TYR A 80 -1.05 0.08 -19.29
CA TYR A 80 -0.48 1.45 -19.30
C TYR A 80 1.01 1.56 -18.94
N LEU A 81 1.59 0.60 -18.20
CA LEU A 81 2.99 0.62 -17.78
C LEU A 81 3.77 -0.56 -18.36
N ASP A 82 5.00 -0.33 -18.83
CA ASP A 82 5.83 -1.37 -19.44
C ASP A 82 6.19 -2.53 -18.51
N LYS A 83 6.27 -2.27 -17.21
CA LYS A 83 6.55 -3.29 -16.20
C LYS A 83 5.27 -3.91 -15.59
N GLY A 84 4.11 -3.38 -15.98
CA GLY A 84 2.82 -3.70 -15.38
C GLY A 84 2.70 -3.19 -13.94
N TYR A 85 1.52 -3.35 -13.37
CA TYR A 85 1.18 -2.93 -12.02
C TYR A 85 0.05 -3.79 -11.48
N ASN A 86 -0.16 -3.80 -10.16
CA ASN A 86 -1.32 -4.48 -9.58
C ASN A 86 -2.51 -3.51 -9.58
N SER A 87 -3.67 -3.97 -10.07
CA SER A 87 -4.88 -3.16 -10.16
C SER A 87 -6.11 -3.87 -9.60
N GLY A 88 -7.23 -3.15 -9.46
CA GLY A 88 -8.50 -3.70 -9.00
C GLY A 88 -8.67 -3.56 -7.49
N GLY A 89 -9.29 -4.55 -6.86
CA GLY A 89 -9.78 -4.43 -5.48
C GLY A 89 -8.72 -4.45 -4.37
N GLY A 90 -7.44 -4.67 -4.67
CA GLY A 90 -6.38 -4.64 -3.67
C GLY A 90 -5.05 -5.27 -4.07
N TYR A 91 -4.03 -5.01 -3.26
CA TYR A 91 -2.67 -5.53 -3.42
C TYR A 91 -1.96 -5.69 -2.07
N VAL A 92 -0.87 -6.48 -2.07
CA VAL A 92 -0.10 -6.84 -0.90
C VAL A 92 1.36 -6.44 -1.07
N PHE A 93 1.93 -5.82 -0.04
CA PHE A 93 3.36 -5.61 0.10
C PHE A 93 3.95 -6.50 1.19
N SER A 94 5.16 -7.02 0.95
CA SER A 94 6.03 -7.47 2.05
C SER A 94 6.65 -6.28 2.78
N ARG A 95 7.14 -6.51 4.00
CA ARG A 95 7.92 -5.52 4.77
C ARG A 95 9.06 -4.92 3.95
N ALA A 96 9.81 -5.74 3.22
CA ALA A 96 10.91 -5.25 2.40
C ALA A 96 10.42 -4.33 1.26
N THR A 97 9.29 -4.64 0.62
CA THR A 97 8.72 -3.78 -0.42
C THR A 97 8.26 -2.44 0.14
N LEU A 98 7.52 -2.44 1.26
CA LEU A 98 7.04 -1.20 1.85
C LEU A 98 8.21 -0.31 2.29
N LYS A 99 9.27 -0.90 2.86
CA LYS A 99 10.50 -0.19 3.18
C LYS A 99 11.12 0.48 1.95
N LEU A 100 11.28 -0.26 0.86
CA LEU A 100 11.84 0.27 -0.39
C LEU A 100 10.99 1.40 -0.97
N LEU A 101 9.66 1.24 -0.93
CA LEU A 101 8.72 2.26 -1.38
C LEU A 101 8.88 3.56 -0.57
N VAL A 102 8.82 3.48 0.76
CA VAL A 102 8.94 4.67 1.62
C VAL A 102 10.32 5.32 1.50
N GLU A 103 11.40 4.54 1.42
CA GLU A 103 12.74 5.08 1.17
C GLU A 103 12.85 5.77 -0.19
N ALA A 104 12.14 5.30 -1.22
CA ALA A 104 12.09 5.95 -2.53
C ALA A 104 11.32 7.28 -2.46
N MET A 105 10.17 7.28 -1.77
CA MET A 105 9.35 8.47 -1.54
C MET A 105 10.11 9.58 -0.80
N GLU A 106 10.94 9.21 0.18
CA GLU A 106 11.73 10.17 0.97
C GLU A 106 12.92 10.77 0.20
N LYS A 107 13.44 10.06 -0.80
CA LYS A 107 14.64 10.51 -1.55
C LYS A 107 14.33 11.57 -2.61
N ASN A 108 13.21 11.47 -3.31
CA ASN A 108 12.82 12.46 -4.33
C ASN A 108 11.36 12.30 -4.76
N GLU A 109 10.65 13.42 -4.94
CA GLU A 109 9.31 13.45 -5.56
C GLU A 109 9.32 12.87 -7.00
N HIS A 110 10.45 12.91 -7.70
CA HIS A 110 10.60 12.28 -9.01
C HIS A 110 10.46 10.76 -9.01
N PHE A 111 10.69 10.07 -7.88
CA PHE A 111 10.48 8.63 -7.79
C PHE A 111 9.01 8.26 -7.59
N CYS A 112 8.17 9.22 -7.21
CA CYS A 112 6.76 9.02 -6.90
C CYS A 112 5.95 10.21 -7.44
N PRO A 113 5.86 10.37 -8.78
CA PRO A 113 5.12 11.46 -9.37
C PRO A 113 3.64 11.37 -9.01
N ASN A 114 2.98 12.52 -8.88
CA ASN A 114 1.53 12.55 -8.70
C ASN A 114 0.85 11.83 -9.86
N ALA A 115 0.05 10.81 -9.54
CA ALA A 115 -0.75 10.08 -10.51
C ALA A 115 -2.24 10.36 -10.31
N ASP A 116 -2.98 10.44 -11.42
CA ASP A 116 -4.44 10.54 -11.40
C ASP A 116 -5.09 9.25 -10.87
N TYR A 117 -4.46 8.11 -11.16
CA TYR A 117 -4.91 6.78 -10.77
C TYR A 117 -3.92 6.14 -9.78
N GLU A 118 -4.45 5.68 -8.66
CA GLU A 118 -3.67 5.16 -7.53
C GLU A 118 -2.82 3.94 -7.90
N ASP A 119 -3.46 2.91 -8.47
CA ASP A 119 -2.81 1.68 -8.91
C ASP A 119 -1.64 1.93 -9.88
N ILE A 120 -1.82 2.87 -10.82
CA ILE A 120 -0.79 3.24 -11.79
C ILE A 120 0.37 3.92 -11.05
N GLY A 121 0.08 4.89 -10.19
CA GLY A 121 1.10 5.63 -9.45
C GLY A 121 1.94 4.75 -8.53
N ILE A 122 1.35 3.72 -7.93
CA ILE A 122 2.09 2.72 -7.12
C ILE A 122 2.95 1.79 -7.99
N GLY A 123 2.56 1.56 -9.24
CA GLY A 123 3.30 0.71 -10.17
C GLY A 123 4.45 1.38 -10.94
N MET A 124 4.58 2.71 -10.85
CA MET A 124 5.65 3.49 -11.50
C MET A 124 7.00 3.27 -10.81
#